data_AF-A0A1M5M4G0-F1
#
_entry.id   AF-A0A1M5M4G0-F1
#
_cell.length_a   1.000
_cell.length_b   1.000
_cell.length_c   1.000
_cell.angle_alpha   90.00
_cell.angle_beta   90.00
_cell.angle_gamma   90.00
#
_symmetry.space_group_name_H-M   'P 1'
#
loop_
_entity.id
_entity.type
_entity.pdbx_description
1 polymer ?
#
loop_
_entity_poly.entity_id
_entity_poly.type
_entity_poly.pdbx_seq_one_letter_code
_entity_poly.pdbx_strand_id
1 'polypeptide(L)'
;MQNLKQLNIDLKTYLEETTEQFVKDLVQILEGKNADYLDGKSKTDIVAYYFEYEYDDLDISAWSVDQSGTIITNPVLLLTEKEEENDGKESWKALLPEKIWTAASDFQEEYADDDDFDDWWDEYNDEKYELFENWFFDGWKKASEQTNNRVDAYFSIHDTYFKTDLNTLQTINDDEISERYTS
;
A
#
# COMPACT_ATOMS: atom_id res chain seq x y z
N MET A 1 -18.80 -2.25 21.54
CA MET A 1 -17.32 -2.34 21.54
C MET A 1 -16.73 -3.64 20.96
N GLN A 2 -17.35 -4.82 21.11
CA GLN A 2 -16.88 -6.08 20.48
C GLN A 2 -16.76 -6.01 18.94
N ASN A 3 -17.39 -5.02 18.29
CA ASN A 3 -17.48 -4.91 16.84
C ASN A 3 -16.16 -4.41 16.20
N LEU A 4 -15.62 -3.26 16.60
CA LEU A 4 -14.40 -2.69 16.01
C LEU A 4 -13.15 -3.59 16.18
N LYS A 5 -12.96 -4.18 17.36
CA LYS A 5 -11.85 -5.14 17.58
C LYS A 5 -11.97 -6.37 16.69
N GLN A 6 -13.20 -6.84 16.44
CA GLN A 6 -13.43 -7.94 15.52
C GLN A 6 -13.10 -7.52 14.08
N LEU A 7 -13.35 -6.27 13.69
CA LEU A 7 -12.96 -5.76 12.37
C LEU A 7 -11.43 -5.81 12.15
N ASN A 8 -10.63 -5.46 13.16
CA ASN A 8 -9.17 -5.56 13.06
C ASN A 8 -8.68 -7.02 12.99
N ILE A 9 -9.32 -7.95 13.71
CA ILE A 9 -9.03 -9.38 13.60
C ILE A 9 -9.37 -9.92 12.20
N ASP A 10 -10.52 -9.50 11.68
CA ASP A 10 -10.98 -9.86 10.33
C ASP A 10 -10.02 -9.32 9.26
N LEU A 11 -9.57 -8.07 9.40
CA LEU A 11 -8.59 -7.46 8.51
C LEU A 11 -7.27 -8.24 8.54
N LYS A 12 -6.74 -8.51 9.74
CA LYS A 12 -5.51 -9.29 9.90
C LYS A 12 -5.61 -10.64 9.20
N THR A 13 -6.72 -11.36 9.38
CA THR A 13 -6.93 -12.67 8.76
C THR A 13 -6.92 -12.56 7.24
N TYR A 14 -7.60 -11.55 6.68
CA TYR A 14 -7.61 -11.28 5.24
C TYR A 14 -6.22 -10.95 4.69
N LEU A 15 -5.45 -10.10 5.39
CA LEU A 15 -4.07 -9.76 5.00
C LEU A 15 -3.17 -11.00 5.02
N GLU A 16 -3.30 -11.87 6.03
CA GLU A 16 -2.56 -13.14 6.10
C GLU A 16 -2.90 -14.05 4.91
N GLU A 17 -4.18 -14.15 4.52
CA GLU A 17 -4.64 -14.96 3.38
C GLU A 17 -4.15 -14.43 2.03
N THR A 18 -4.04 -13.10 1.87
CA THR A 18 -3.59 -12.46 0.61
C THR A 18 -2.07 -12.33 0.48
N THR A 19 -1.33 -12.60 1.57
CA THR A 19 0.14 -12.41 1.63
C THR A 19 0.89 -13.13 0.51
N GLU A 20 0.49 -14.35 0.15
CA GLU A 20 1.20 -15.10 -0.90
C GLU A 20 1.11 -14.39 -2.26
N GLN A 21 -0.08 -13.90 -2.62
CA GLN A 21 -0.29 -13.17 -3.86
C GLN A 21 0.42 -11.82 -3.82
N PHE A 22 0.34 -11.12 -2.69
CA PHE A 22 1.02 -9.84 -2.50
C PHE A 22 2.53 -9.93 -2.76
N VAL A 23 3.17 -10.93 -2.16
CA VAL A 23 4.60 -11.18 -2.35
C VAL A 23 4.92 -11.50 -3.82
N LYS A 24 4.05 -12.26 -4.52
CA LYS A 24 4.23 -12.53 -5.95
C LYS A 24 4.15 -11.25 -6.79
N ASP A 25 3.21 -10.36 -6.49
CA ASP A 25 3.04 -9.12 -7.23
C ASP A 25 4.24 -8.19 -7.02
N LEU A 26 4.72 -8.06 -5.78
CA LEU A 26 5.95 -7.33 -5.46
C LEU A 26 7.16 -7.91 -6.20
N VAL A 27 7.32 -9.24 -6.22
CA VAL A 27 8.41 -9.89 -6.97
C VAL A 27 8.33 -9.54 -8.46
N GLN A 28 7.14 -9.53 -9.06
CA GLN A 28 6.99 -9.17 -10.47
C GLN A 28 7.36 -7.70 -10.75
N ILE A 29 7.04 -6.78 -9.84
CA ILE A 29 7.47 -5.37 -9.92
C ILE A 29 9.00 -5.28 -9.85
N LEU A 30 9.62 -5.91 -8.84
CA LEU A 30 11.07 -5.90 -8.64
C LEU A 30 11.83 -6.58 -9.78
N GLU A 31 11.22 -7.57 -10.43
CA GLU A 31 11.75 -8.20 -11.62
C GLU A 31 11.53 -7.37 -12.89
N GLY A 32 10.69 -6.33 -12.85
CA GLY A 32 10.33 -5.48 -13.98
C GLY A 32 9.39 -6.16 -14.99
N LYS A 33 8.70 -7.23 -14.57
CA LYS A 33 7.81 -8.05 -15.42
C LYS A 33 6.38 -7.51 -15.48
N ASN A 34 5.96 -6.76 -14.46
CA ASN A 34 4.62 -6.16 -14.36
C ASN A 34 4.72 -4.63 -14.28
N ALA A 35 5.54 -4.04 -15.15
CA ALA A 35 5.74 -2.59 -15.22
C ALA A 35 5.41 -2.09 -16.62
N ASP A 36 4.53 -1.10 -16.69
CA ASP A 36 4.19 -0.40 -17.93
C ASP A 36 5.09 0.83 -18.07
N TYR A 37 6.22 0.66 -18.74
CA TYR A 37 7.25 1.70 -18.88
C TYR A 37 6.81 2.81 -19.84
N LEU A 38 7.03 4.06 -19.43
CA LEU A 38 6.82 5.23 -20.28
C LEU A 38 7.87 5.31 -21.39
N ASP A 39 7.54 6.00 -22.48
CA ASP A 39 8.28 5.96 -23.75
C ASP A 39 9.81 6.03 -23.61
N GLY A 40 10.48 4.95 -24.04
CA GLY A 40 11.94 4.84 -24.05
C GLY A 40 12.58 4.47 -22.70
N LYS A 41 11.78 4.28 -21.65
CA LYS A 41 12.25 3.83 -20.33
C LYS A 41 12.23 2.31 -20.22
N SER A 42 13.00 1.83 -19.26
CA SER A 42 13.22 0.41 -19.02
C SER A 42 13.60 0.16 -17.57
N LYS A 43 13.68 -1.12 -17.20
CA LYS A 43 14.09 -1.55 -15.86
C LYS A 43 15.44 -0.95 -15.43
N THR A 44 16.38 -0.78 -16.36
CA THR A 44 17.72 -0.28 -16.03
C THR A 44 17.73 1.21 -15.68
N ASP A 45 16.65 1.93 -15.97
CA ASP A 45 16.51 3.34 -15.64
C ASP A 45 15.95 3.55 -14.22
N ILE A 46 15.46 2.49 -13.57
CA ILE A 46 14.87 2.56 -12.23
C ILE A 46 15.96 2.82 -11.18
N VAL A 47 15.76 3.85 -10.37
CA VAL A 47 16.58 4.12 -9.17
C VAL A 47 15.81 3.97 -7.86
N ALA A 48 14.48 4.11 -7.90
CA ALA A 48 13.62 3.88 -6.76
C ALA A 48 12.24 3.37 -7.15
N TYR A 49 11.66 2.57 -6.26
CA TYR A 49 10.25 2.18 -6.27
C TYR A 49 9.49 3.03 -5.25
N TYR A 50 8.26 3.41 -5.59
CA TYR A 50 7.34 4.09 -4.69
C TYR A 50 6.10 3.23 -4.53
N PHE A 51 5.61 3.19 -3.30
CA PHE A 51 4.39 2.53 -2.90
C PHE A 51 3.59 3.51 -2.05
N GLU A 52 2.43 3.92 -2.53
CA GLU A 52 1.53 4.77 -1.75
C GLU A 52 0.21 4.06 -1.53
N TYR A 53 -0.36 4.21 -0.33
CA TYR A 53 -1.67 3.65 -0.03
C TYR A 53 -2.71 4.71 0.30
N GLU A 54 -3.95 4.46 -0.13
CA GLU A 54 -5.10 5.30 0.20
C GLU A 54 -5.51 5.12 1.66
N TYR A 55 -5.79 6.21 2.37
CA TYR A 55 -6.08 6.19 3.80
C TYR A 55 -7.35 5.38 4.13
N ASP A 56 -8.40 5.55 3.34
CA ASP A 56 -9.71 4.94 3.61
C ASP A 56 -9.75 3.46 3.22
N ASP A 57 -9.29 3.14 2.01
CA ASP A 57 -9.49 1.82 1.37
C ASP A 57 -8.24 0.93 1.36
N LEU A 58 -7.09 1.46 1.82
CA LEU A 58 -5.78 0.79 1.89
C LEU A 58 -5.22 0.31 0.54
N ASP A 59 -5.81 0.77 -0.57
CA ASP A 59 -5.36 0.44 -1.92
C ASP A 59 -3.95 0.93 -2.16
N ILE A 60 -3.07 0.04 -2.62
CA ILE A 60 -1.65 0.35 -2.84
C ILE A 60 -1.40 0.61 -4.32
N SER A 61 -0.96 1.83 -4.64
CA SER A 61 -0.39 2.21 -5.93
C SER A 61 1.12 2.08 -5.90
N ALA A 62 1.71 1.51 -6.95
CA ALA A 62 3.14 1.35 -7.10
C ALA A 62 3.66 1.94 -8.41
N TRP A 63 4.78 2.65 -8.37
CA TRP A 63 5.46 3.16 -9.56
C TRP A 63 6.98 3.23 -9.37
N SER A 64 7.69 3.55 -10.44
CA SER A 64 9.16 3.67 -10.44
C SER A 64 9.58 5.05 -10.94
N VAL A 65 10.72 5.53 -10.46
CA VAL A 65 11.35 6.77 -10.91
C VAL A 65 12.77 6.54 -11.43
N ASP A 66 13.27 7.49 -12.23
CA ASP A 66 14.67 7.53 -12.67
C ASP A 66 15.54 8.49 -11.84
N GLN A 67 16.81 8.63 -12.22
CA GLN A 67 17.79 9.52 -11.55
C GLN A 67 17.36 10.99 -11.46
N SER A 68 16.42 11.46 -12.28
CA SER A 68 15.91 12.82 -12.17
C SER A 68 14.74 12.96 -11.19
N GLY A 69 14.32 11.85 -10.57
CA GLY A 69 13.07 11.77 -9.79
C GLY A 69 11.82 11.71 -10.67
N THR A 70 11.96 11.60 -11.99
CA THR A 70 10.82 11.54 -12.90
C THR A 70 10.19 10.15 -12.87
N ILE A 71 8.86 10.09 -12.79
CA ILE A 71 8.09 8.83 -12.91
C ILE A 71 8.33 8.22 -14.30
N ILE A 72 8.68 6.93 -14.34
CA ILE A 72 9.01 6.21 -15.57
C ILE A 72 8.13 4.99 -15.86
N THR A 73 7.16 4.72 -14.99
CA THR A 73 6.14 3.69 -15.19
C THR A 73 4.75 4.28 -14.93
N ASN A 74 3.74 3.83 -15.63
CA ASN A 74 2.37 4.07 -15.17
C ASN A 74 2.17 3.40 -13.80
N PRO A 75 1.47 4.05 -12.85
CA PRO A 75 1.15 3.43 -11.57
C PRO A 75 0.38 2.13 -11.77
N VAL A 76 0.73 1.11 -11.00
CA VAL A 76 0.01 -0.16 -10.95
C VAL A 76 -0.63 -0.32 -9.57
N LEU A 77 -1.88 -0.77 -9.54
CA LEU A 77 -2.55 -1.13 -8.30
C LEU A 77 -2.17 -2.56 -7.91
N LEU A 78 -1.75 -2.76 -6.67
CA LEU A 78 -1.42 -4.07 -6.13
C LEU A 78 -2.66 -4.78 -5.59
N LEU A 79 -2.72 -6.10 -5.75
CA LEU A 79 -3.80 -6.98 -5.24
C LEU A 79 -5.22 -6.65 -5.73
N THR A 80 -5.42 -5.63 -6.55
CA THR A 80 -6.71 -5.33 -7.16
C THR A 80 -6.95 -6.30 -8.31
N GLU A 81 -7.84 -7.26 -8.13
CA GLU A 81 -8.37 -8.03 -9.25
C GLU A 81 -9.25 -7.11 -10.11
N LYS A 82 -8.96 -7.04 -11.41
CA LYS A 82 -9.94 -6.55 -12.38
C LYS A 82 -11.06 -7.57 -12.47
N GLU A 83 -12.23 -7.28 -11.89
CA GLU A 83 -13.43 -8.04 -12.23
C GLU A 83 -14.07 -7.40 -13.47
N GLU A 84 -14.22 -8.18 -14.54
CA GLU A 84 -15.18 -7.86 -15.58
C GLU A 84 -16.58 -8.10 -14.99
N GLU A 85 -17.33 -7.04 -14.68
CA GLU A 85 -18.75 -7.21 -14.40
C GLU A 85 -19.45 -7.74 -15.66
N ASN A 86 -20.49 -8.56 -15.47
CA ASN A 86 -21.23 -9.22 -16.56
C ASN A 86 -21.86 -8.23 -17.58
N ASP A 87 -21.86 -6.94 -17.28
CA ASP A 87 -22.35 -5.80 -18.07
C ASP A 87 -21.23 -4.93 -18.69
N GLY A 88 -19.98 -5.38 -18.65
CA GLY A 88 -18.84 -4.72 -19.31
C GLY A 88 -18.34 -3.48 -18.58
N LYS A 89 -18.66 -3.34 -17.29
CA LYS A 89 -18.07 -2.35 -16.39
C LYS A 89 -16.89 -3.00 -15.68
N GLU A 90 -15.76 -2.31 -15.66
CA GLU A 90 -14.66 -2.65 -14.78
C GLU A 90 -15.03 -2.21 -13.36
N SER A 91 -15.12 -3.13 -12.41
CA SER A 91 -15.16 -2.79 -10.99
C SER A 91 -13.84 -3.17 -10.35
N TRP A 92 -13.29 -2.22 -9.60
CA TRP A 92 -12.06 -2.38 -8.85
C TRP A 92 -12.44 -2.78 -7.44
N LYS A 93 -11.95 -3.91 -6.96
CA LYS A 93 -12.09 -4.29 -5.57
C LYS A 93 -10.99 -3.63 -4.77
N ALA A 94 -11.38 -2.72 -3.87
CA ALA A 94 -10.50 -2.19 -2.85
C ALA A 94 -9.85 -3.33 -2.06
N LEU A 95 -8.64 -3.09 -1.57
CA LEU A 95 -7.91 -4.00 -0.72
C LEU A 95 -8.64 -4.19 0.61
N LEU A 96 -9.17 -3.10 1.20
CA LEU A 96 -10.00 -3.20 2.38
C LEU A 96 -11.32 -3.92 2.04
N PRO A 97 -11.61 -5.10 2.63
CA PRO A 97 -12.81 -5.85 2.28
C PRO A 97 -14.09 -5.08 2.57
N GLU A 98 -15.08 -5.18 1.67
CA GLU A 98 -16.33 -4.42 1.74
C GLU A 98 -17.07 -4.55 3.07
N LYS A 99 -17.09 -5.78 3.58
CA LYS A 99 -17.69 -6.11 4.88
C LYS A 99 -17.07 -5.32 6.05
N ILE A 100 -15.78 -4.98 5.96
CA ILE A 100 -15.05 -4.29 7.02
C ILE A 100 -15.38 -2.80 6.99
N TRP A 101 -15.23 -2.16 5.83
CA TRP A 101 -15.52 -0.72 5.73
C TRP A 101 -17.00 -0.40 5.92
N THR A 102 -17.91 -1.25 5.43
CA THR A 102 -19.36 -1.09 5.67
C THR A 102 -19.66 -1.17 7.17
N ALA A 103 -19.12 -2.16 7.88
CA ALA A 103 -19.35 -2.31 9.32
C ALA A 103 -18.72 -1.18 10.16
N ALA A 104 -17.58 -0.65 9.72
CA ALA A 104 -16.95 0.52 10.33
C ALA A 104 -17.81 1.78 10.13
N SER A 105 -18.36 1.97 8.92
CA SER A 105 -19.29 3.06 8.61
C SER A 105 -20.58 2.97 9.44
N ASP A 106 -21.20 1.78 9.52
CA ASP A 106 -22.39 1.56 10.34
C ASP A 106 -22.12 1.88 11.83
N PHE A 107 -20.93 1.52 12.33
CA PHE A 107 -20.51 1.85 13.69
C PHE A 107 -20.37 3.36 13.87
N GLN A 108 -19.74 4.06 12.94
CA GLN A 108 -19.63 5.52 12.99
C GLN A 108 -21.02 6.17 13.00
N GLU A 109 -21.94 5.75 12.14
CA GLU A 109 -23.31 6.29 12.10
C GLU A 109 -24.09 6.05 13.40
N GLU A 110 -23.92 4.89 14.04
CA GLU A 110 -24.63 4.54 15.26
C GLU A 110 -24.08 5.26 16.51
N TYR A 111 -22.77 5.50 16.57
CA TYR A 111 -22.08 5.94 17.79
C TYR A 111 -21.43 7.33 17.69
N ALA A 112 -21.52 8.07 16.58
CA ALA A 112 -20.86 9.37 16.40
C ALA A 112 -21.18 10.44 17.46
N ASP A 113 -22.34 10.36 18.12
CA ASP A 113 -22.75 11.29 19.18
C ASP A 113 -22.36 10.80 20.60
N ASP A 114 -21.69 9.65 20.72
CA ASP A 114 -21.23 9.12 22.01
C ASP A 114 -19.96 9.85 22.48
N ASP A 115 -19.88 10.18 23.78
CA ASP A 115 -18.76 10.94 24.36
C ASP A 115 -17.43 10.17 24.24
N ASP A 116 -17.49 8.84 24.18
CA ASP A 116 -16.32 7.95 24.07
C ASP A 116 -16.01 7.56 22.60
N PHE A 117 -16.75 8.08 21.61
CA PHE A 117 -16.61 7.69 20.20
C PHE A 117 -15.19 7.90 19.66
N ASP A 118 -14.64 9.10 19.86
CA ASP A 118 -13.33 9.48 19.34
C ASP A 118 -12.25 8.51 19.83
N ASP A 119 -12.27 8.15 21.13
CA ASP A 119 -11.31 7.22 21.72
C ASP A 119 -11.38 5.82 21.06
N TRP A 120 -12.59 5.32 20.79
CA TRP A 120 -12.77 3.99 20.17
C TRP A 120 -12.41 4.00 18.69
N TRP A 121 -12.70 5.10 18.02
CA TRP A 121 -12.41 5.28 16.60
C TRP A 121 -10.91 5.42 16.35
N ASP A 122 -10.21 6.16 17.22
CA ASP A 122 -8.76 6.29 17.20
C ASP A 122 -8.10 4.94 17.50
N GLU A 123 -8.52 4.20 18.55
CA GLU A 123 -7.99 2.86 18.85
C GLU A 123 -8.16 1.90 17.67
N TYR A 124 -9.33 1.93 17.01
CA TYR A 124 -9.59 1.10 15.83
C TYR A 124 -8.67 1.45 14.67
N ASN A 125 -8.56 2.73 14.33
CA ASN A 125 -7.75 3.17 13.19
C ASN A 125 -6.26 2.97 13.41
N ASP A 126 -5.74 3.26 14.62
CA ASP A 126 -4.34 3.04 14.96
C ASP A 126 -3.96 1.56 14.76
N GLU A 127 -4.77 0.63 15.30
CA GLU A 127 -4.52 -0.80 15.11
C GLU A 127 -4.72 -1.23 13.65
N LYS A 128 -5.71 -0.67 12.94
CA LYS A 128 -5.95 -0.95 11.51
C LYS A 128 -4.71 -0.62 10.66
N TYR A 129 -4.13 0.57 10.85
CA TYR A 129 -2.94 0.99 10.12
C TYR A 129 -1.71 0.21 10.55
N GLU A 130 -1.50 -0.02 11.85
CA GLU A 130 -0.38 -0.82 12.34
C GLU A 130 -0.40 -2.24 11.73
N LEU A 131 -1.57 -2.88 11.66
CA LEU A 131 -1.72 -4.21 11.05
C LEU A 131 -1.36 -4.19 9.57
N PHE A 132 -1.88 -3.21 8.83
CA PHE A 132 -1.67 -3.08 7.41
C PHE A 132 -0.20 -2.75 7.05
N GLU A 133 0.40 -1.77 7.71
CA GLU A 133 1.78 -1.37 7.45
C GLU A 133 2.77 -2.50 7.80
N ASN A 134 2.59 -3.16 8.94
CA ASN A 134 3.43 -4.29 9.32
C ASN A 134 3.31 -5.46 8.32
N TRP A 135 2.09 -5.75 7.86
CA TRP A 135 1.87 -6.75 6.82
C TRP A 135 2.58 -6.37 5.51
N PHE A 136 2.51 -5.10 5.10
CA PHE A 136 3.22 -4.60 3.93
C PHE A 136 4.73 -4.78 4.08
N PHE A 137 5.30 -4.37 5.22
CA PHE A 137 6.75 -4.47 5.47
C PHE A 137 7.25 -5.91 5.46
N ASP A 138 6.49 -6.83 6.05
CA ASP A 138 6.81 -8.26 6.03
C ASP A 138 6.77 -8.83 4.61
N GLY A 139 5.77 -8.44 3.80
CA GLY A 139 5.68 -8.83 2.39
C GLY A 139 6.82 -8.26 1.55
N TRP A 140 7.13 -6.96 1.71
CA TRP A 140 8.26 -6.29 1.08
C TRP A 140 9.58 -7.00 1.38
N LYS A 141 9.85 -7.28 2.66
CA LYS A 141 11.07 -7.97 3.09
C LYS A 141 11.21 -9.32 2.39
N LYS A 142 10.15 -10.12 2.35
CA LYS A 142 10.15 -11.42 1.65
C LYS A 142 10.41 -11.29 0.15
N ALA A 143 9.81 -10.32 -0.52
CA ALA A 143 9.99 -10.09 -1.96
C ALA A 143 11.38 -9.56 -2.30
N SER A 144 11.89 -8.63 -1.49
CA SER A 144 13.23 -8.05 -1.62
C SER A 144 14.32 -9.11 -1.42
N GLU A 145 14.18 -9.99 -0.42
CA GLU A 145 15.10 -11.12 -0.19
C GLU A 145 15.10 -12.12 -1.36
N GLN A 146 13.92 -12.45 -1.91
CA GLN A 146 13.79 -13.39 -3.03
C GLN A 146 14.44 -12.88 -4.32
N THR A 147 14.36 -11.57 -4.57
CA THR A 147 14.89 -10.93 -5.78
C THR A 147 16.31 -10.38 -5.60
N ASN A 148 16.84 -10.42 -4.36
CA ASN A 148 18.06 -9.72 -3.97
C ASN A 148 18.04 -8.24 -4.41
N ASN A 149 16.88 -7.59 -4.25
CA ASN A 149 16.70 -6.19 -4.62
C ASN A 149 17.63 -5.29 -3.79
N ARG A 150 18.21 -4.28 -4.46
CA ARG A 150 19.08 -3.24 -3.85
C ARG A 150 18.69 -1.83 -4.27
N VAL A 151 17.65 -1.71 -5.09
CA VAL A 151 17.09 -0.43 -5.51
C VAL A 151 16.38 0.19 -4.30
N ASP A 152 16.45 1.51 -4.17
CA ASP A 152 15.72 2.22 -3.14
C ASP A 152 14.21 1.97 -3.26
N ALA A 153 13.50 2.01 -2.14
CA ALA A 153 12.06 1.91 -2.15
C ALA A 153 11.44 2.67 -0.98
N TYR A 154 10.30 3.30 -1.25
CA TYR A 154 9.62 4.18 -0.31
C TYR A 154 8.16 3.80 -0.19
N PHE A 155 7.64 3.83 1.04
CA PHE A 155 6.25 3.54 1.35
C PHE A 155 5.61 4.67 2.15
N SER A 156 4.40 5.07 1.80
CA SER A 156 3.70 6.12 2.55
C SER A 156 2.19 6.10 2.33
N ILE A 157 1.46 6.83 3.16
CA ILE A 157 0.09 7.25 2.82
C ILE A 157 0.18 8.16 1.59
N HIS A 158 -0.84 8.09 0.73
CA HIS A 158 -0.96 8.94 -0.45
C HIS A 158 -0.81 10.43 -0.09
N ASP A 159 -0.10 11.18 -0.94
CA ASP A 159 0.11 12.63 -0.83
C ASP A 159 0.78 13.10 0.48
N THR A 160 1.57 12.25 1.13
CA THR A 160 2.33 12.63 2.33
C THR A 160 3.80 13.00 2.05
N TYR A 161 4.27 14.02 2.75
CA TYR A 161 5.66 14.52 2.65
C TYR A 161 6.71 13.58 3.26
N PHE A 162 6.29 12.78 4.25
CA PHE A 162 7.14 11.81 4.92
C PHE A 162 6.84 10.41 4.43
N LYS A 163 7.90 9.62 4.25
CA LYS A 163 7.83 8.25 3.74
C LYS A 163 8.67 7.35 4.63
N THR A 164 8.40 6.05 4.56
CA THR A 164 9.24 5.01 5.15
C THR A 164 10.21 4.51 4.10
N ASP A 165 11.51 4.67 4.35
CA ASP A 165 12.57 4.04 3.56
C ASP A 165 12.51 2.53 3.81
N LEU A 166 12.11 1.74 2.81
CA LEU A 166 11.88 0.30 2.95
C LEU A 166 13.18 -0.53 3.06
N ASN A 167 14.34 0.08 2.86
CA ASN A 167 15.63 -0.57 3.10
C ASN A 167 16.08 -0.46 4.56
N THR A 168 15.63 0.58 5.27
CA THR A 168 16.05 0.88 6.65
C THR A 168 14.91 0.86 7.67
N LEU A 169 13.66 0.92 7.20
CA LEU A 169 12.43 1.14 7.95
C LEU A 169 12.46 2.45 8.78
N GLN A 170 13.20 3.45 8.31
CA GLN A 170 13.26 4.77 8.92
C GLN A 170 12.43 5.78 8.13
N THR A 171 11.87 6.76 8.83
CA THR A 171 11.23 7.91 8.20
C THR A 171 12.25 8.73 7.43
N ILE A 172 11.87 9.15 6.23
CA ILE A 172 12.61 10.03 5.34
C ILE A 172 11.64 11.02 4.69
N ASN A 173 12.09 12.21 4.30
CA ASN A 173 11.26 13.17 3.59
C ASN A 173 11.67 13.38 2.12
N ASP A 174 10.81 14.03 1.34
CA ASP A 174 11.03 14.23 -0.10
C ASP A 174 12.30 15.02 -0.45
N ASP A 175 12.71 15.97 0.40
CA ASP A 175 13.96 16.71 0.20
C ASP A 175 15.16 15.76 0.35
N GLU A 176 15.18 14.94 1.42
CA GLU A 176 16.22 13.94 1.67
C GLU A 176 16.28 12.87 0.55
N ILE A 177 15.13 12.47 -0.01
CA ILE A 177 15.08 11.55 -1.15
C ILE A 177 15.66 12.23 -2.41
N SER A 178 15.27 13.47 -2.68
CA SER A 178 15.73 14.23 -3.85
C SER A 178 17.26 14.44 -3.85
N GLU A 179 17.84 14.64 -2.67
CA GLU A 179 19.30 14.75 -2.49
C GLU A 179 20.05 13.45 -2.89
N ARG A 180 19.41 12.28 -2.77
CA ARG A 180 20.04 10.99 -3.15
C ARG A 180 20.28 10.86 -4.65
N TYR A 181 19.45 11.49 -5.48
CA TYR A 181 19.48 11.30 -6.95
C TYR A 181 20.07 12.49 -7.72
N THR A 182 20.35 13.59 -7.03
CA THR A 182 20.94 14.81 -7.62
C THR A 182 22.48 14.84 -7.57
N SER A 183 23.14 13.80 -7.05
CA SER A 183 24.61 13.69 -6.91
C SER A 183 25.31 12.98 -8.06
#